data_AF-A0A9E2KEP6-F1
#
_entry.id   AF-A0A9E2KEP6-F1
#
_cell.length_a   1.000
_cell.length_b   1.000
_cell.length_c   1.000
_cell.angle_alpha   90.00
_cell.angle_beta   90.00
_cell.angle_gamma   90.00
#
_symmetry.space_group_name_H-M   'P 1'
#
loop_
_entity.id
_entity.type
_entity.pdbx_description
1 polymer ?
#
loop_
_entity_poly.entity_id
_entity_poly.type
_entity_poly.pdbx_seq_one_letter_code
_entity_poly.pdbx_strand_id
1 'polypeptide(L)'
;MAQEDVFKKIVSHCKEYGFVFPSSEIYDGLGAVYDYGQNGVELKNNIKQYWWQSMVLLHENIVGIDSAIFMHPTIWKASGHVDAFNDPLIDNRDSKKRYRADVLIEDQIAKYDEKIAKEVAKAAKKFGDAFDEAQFRSTNPRVIEHQQKRDALHERYTRAMNAGPDLNELRQIILDEEIVCPISGTKNWTEVRQFNLMFSTEMGSTADGAMKVYLRPETAQGIFVNYLNVQKTGRMKIPFGIAQIGKA
;
A
#
# COMPACT_ATOMS: atom_id res chain seq x y z
N MET A 1 -26.03 12.00 7.48
CA MET A 1 -25.29 12.27 6.23
C MET A 1 -24.41 11.06 5.98
N ALA A 2 -24.36 10.55 4.75
CA ALA A 2 -23.44 9.46 4.43
C ALA A 2 -21.99 9.96 4.59
N GLN A 3 -21.06 9.07 4.95
CA GLN A 3 -19.64 9.43 5.15
C GLN A 3 -19.04 10.09 3.89
N GLU A 4 -19.49 9.68 2.70
CA GLU A 4 -19.11 10.30 1.42
C GLU A 4 -19.52 11.77 1.31
N ASP A 5 -20.70 12.14 1.84
CA ASP A 5 -21.18 13.54 1.78
C ASP A 5 -20.33 14.45 2.67
N VAL A 6 -19.86 13.93 3.81
CA VAL A 6 -18.96 14.67 4.70
C VAL A 6 -17.60 14.87 4.03
N PHE A 7 -17.06 13.83 3.39
CA PHE A 7 -15.76 13.93 2.71
C PHE A 7 -15.79 14.94 1.57
N LYS A 8 -16.85 14.95 0.75
CA LYS A 8 -17.05 15.95 -0.32
C LYS A 8 -17.06 17.38 0.23
N LYS A 9 -17.73 17.62 1.36
CA LYS A 9 -17.75 18.95 2.01
C LYS A 9 -16.36 19.39 2.48
N ILE A 10 -15.59 18.47 3.07
CA ILE A 10 -14.21 18.75 3.51
C ILE A 10 -13.33 19.10 2.31
N VAL A 11 -13.38 18.31 1.24
CA VAL A 11 -12.61 18.56 0.01
C VAL A 11 -12.94 19.93 -0.57
N SER A 12 -14.23 20.27 -0.65
CA SER A 12 -14.69 21.60 -1.12
C SER A 12 -14.13 22.73 -0.24
N HIS A 13 -14.22 22.59 1.08
CA HIS A 13 -13.72 23.58 2.03
C HIS A 13 -12.19 23.74 1.93
N CYS A 14 -11.45 22.63 1.86
CA CYS A 14 -9.99 22.67 1.71
C CYS A 14 -9.56 23.43 0.44
N LYS A 15 -10.30 23.26 -0.66
CA LYS A 15 -10.02 23.97 -1.91
C LYS A 15 -10.40 25.45 -1.81
N GLU A 16 -11.62 25.75 -1.37
CA GLU A 16 -12.17 27.11 -1.29
C GLU A 16 -11.35 28.00 -0.36
N TYR A 17 -10.86 27.47 0.76
CA TYR A 17 -10.12 28.22 1.77
C TYR A 17 -8.60 28.06 1.67
N GLY A 18 -8.07 27.55 0.54
CA GLY A 18 -6.62 27.55 0.29
C GLY A 18 -5.81 26.63 1.20
N PHE A 19 -6.35 25.45 1.54
CA PHE A 19 -5.59 24.39 2.22
C PHE A 19 -4.89 23.48 1.21
N VAL A 20 -5.64 22.78 0.36
CA VAL A 20 -5.10 21.81 -0.61
C VAL A 20 -5.94 21.84 -1.88
N PHE A 21 -5.29 21.79 -3.04
CA PHE A 21 -5.93 21.70 -4.35
C PHE A 21 -5.12 20.79 -5.30
N PRO A 22 -5.76 20.24 -6.35
CA PRO A 22 -5.06 19.44 -7.37
C PRO A 22 -3.90 20.21 -7.99
N SER A 23 -2.73 19.57 -8.06
CA SER A 23 -1.58 20.16 -8.76
C SER A 23 -1.89 20.29 -10.23
N SER A 24 -1.41 21.38 -10.84
CA SER A 24 -1.56 21.63 -12.29
C SER A 24 -3.02 21.69 -12.76
N GLU A 25 -3.95 22.16 -11.91
CA GLU A 25 -5.39 22.13 -12.18
C GLU A 25 -5.79 22.78 -13.52
N ILE A 26 -5.12 23.87 -13.92
CA ILE A 26 -5.39 24.56 -15.21
C ILE A 26 -4.95 23.75 -16.44
N TYR A 27 -4.22 22.64 -16.23
CA TYR A 27 -3.73 21.70 -17.24
C TYR A 27 -4.33 20.31 -17.01
N ASP A 28 -5.62 20.24 -16.67
CA ASP A 28 -6.38 19.02 -16.36
C ASP A 28 -5.95 18.27 -15.09
N GLY A 29 -4.96 18.79 -14.37
CA GLY A 29 -4.43 18.21 -13.14
C GLY A 29 -3.54 16.98 -13.35
N LEU A 30 -2.84 16.60 -12.29
CA LEU A 30 -2.08 15.35 -12.25
C LEU A 30 -2.63 14.44 -11.15
N GLY A 31 -3.02 13.21 -11.53
CA GLY A 31 -3.64 12.26 -10.60
C GLY A 31 -2.77 12.00 -9.36
N ALA A 32 -3.40 12.07 -8.19
CA ALA A 32 -2.75 11.89 -6.88
C ALA A 32 -1.65 12.90 -6.52
N VAL A 33 -1.51 14.01 -7.25
CA VAL A 33 -0.56 15.08 -6.94
C VAL A 33 -1.32 16.36 -6.55
N TYR A 34 -0.93 16.96 -5.43
CA TYR A 34 -1.62 18.09 -4.83
C TYR A 34 -0.66 19.16 -4.33
N ASP A 35 -1.11 20.41 -4.38
CA ASP A 35 -0.40 21.57 -3.87
C ASP A 35 -1.06 22.07 -2.58
N TYR A 36 -0.24 22.59 -1.66
CA TYR A 36 -0.71 23.23 -0.44
C TYR A 36 -0.86 24.73 -0.69
N GLY A 37 -2.04 25.28 -0.42
CA GLY A 37 -2.31 26.72 -0.48
C GLY A 37 -1.79 27.47 0.75
N GLN A 38 -2.10 28.77 0.82
CA GLN A 38 -1.61 29.66 1.88
C GLN A 38 -1.96 29.19 3.30
N ASN A 39 -3.16 28.65 3.54
CA ASN A 39 -3.53 28.13 4.85
C ASN A 39 -2.98 26.72 5.09
N GLY A 40 -2.90 25.92 4.03
CA GLY A 40 -2.39 24.56 4.10
C GLY A 40 -0.90 24.49 4.40
N VAL A 41 -0.10 25.40 3.84
CA VAL A 41 1.35 25.44 4.09
C VAL A 41 1.64 25.84 5.54
N GLU A 42 0.90 26.80 6.10
CA GLU A 42 1.02 27.19 7.51
C GLU A 42 0.61 26.05 8.44
N LEU A 43 -0.53 25.41 8.19
CA LEU A 43 -0.98 24.25 8.97
C LEU A 43 0.05 23.11 8.93
N LYS A 44 0.56 22.79 7.73
CA LYS A 44 1.58 21.75 7.53
C LYS A 44 2.87 22.08 8.28
N ASN A 45 3.33 23.33 8.23
CA ASN A 45 4.53 23.77 8.93
C ASN A 45 4.35 23.70 10.44
N ASN A 46 3.20 24.13 10.97
CA ASN A 46 2.88 24.02 12.39
C ASN A 46 2.89 22.58 12.88
N ILE A 47 2.29 21.66 12.13
CA ILE A 47 2.29 20.22 12.47
C ILE A 47 3.71 19.65 12.44
N LYS A 48 4.50 19.97 11.40
CA LYS A 48 5.91 19.54 11.29
C LYS A 48 6.75 20.05 12.45
N GLN A 49 6.61 21.33 12.80
CA GLN A 49 7.34 21.95 13.89
C GLN A 49 6.97 21.30 15.23
N TYR A 50 5.69 21.11 15.49
CA TYR A 50 5.22 20.44 16.70
C TYR A 50 5.77 19.01 16.81
N TRP A 51 5.72 18.23 15.71
CA TRP A 51 6.28 16.89 15.68
C TRP A 51 7.79 16.88 15.91
N TRP A 52 8.53 17.81 15.30
CA TRP A 52 9.98 17.90 15.49
C TRP A 52 10.35 18.28 16.91
N GLN A 53 9.63 19.24 17.49
CA GLN A 53 9.79 19.62 18.89
C GLN A 53 9.53 18.42 19.80
N SER A 54 8.42 17.71 19.63
CA SER A 54 8.06 16.61 20.52
C SER A 54 8.94 15.37 20.35
N MET A 55 9.28 14.98 19.12
CA MET A 55 10.04 13.77 18.86
C MET A 55 11.55 13.96 19.01
N VAL A 56 12.08 15.13 18.61
CA VAL A 56 13.53 15.37 18.58
C VAL A 56 13.97 16.23 19.75
N LEU A 57 13.36 17.40 19.94
CA LEU A 57 13.87 18.37 20.93
C LEU A 57 13.52 18.04 22.38
N LEU A 58 12.42 17.32 22.62
CA LEU A 58 12.06 16.86 23.98
C LEU A 58 12.72 15.54 24.38
N HIS A 59 13.45 14.86 23.48
CA HIS A 59 14.11 13.59 23.76
C HIS A 59 15.63 13.75 23.69
N GLU A 60 16.32 13.52 24.82
CA GLU A 60 17.78 13.67 24.90
C GLU A 60 18.55 12.69 24.01
N ASN A 61 17.93 11.59 23.61
CA ASN A 61 18.55 10.52 22.83
C ASN A 61 18.05 10.44 21.38
N ILE A 62 17.35 11.44 20.84
CA ILE A 62 16.91 11.47 19.44
C ILE A 62 17.58 12.64 18.72
N VAL A 63 18.23 12.36 17.60
CA VAL A 63 18.92 13.37 16.78
C VAL A 63 18.33 13.48 15.39
N GLY A 64 18.40 14.68 14.80
CA GLY A 64 17.85 14.93 13.48
C GLY A 64 18.89 14.79 12.36
N ILE A 65 18.45 14.32 11.20
CA ILE A 65 19.19 14.44 9.93
C ILE A 65 18.26 14.88 8.79
N ASP A 66 18.86 15.35 7.70
CA ASP A 66 18.18 15.56 6.42
C ASP A 66 19.02 14.94 5.29
N SER A 67 18.60 13.76 4.82
CA SER A 67 19.26 13.05 3.74
C SER A 67 18.72 13.49 2.37
N ALA A 68 19.56 13.35 1.34
CA ALA A 68 19.14 13.57 -0.04
C ALA A 68 17.99 12.62 -0.47
N ILE A 69 17.21 13.06 -1.47
CA ILE A 69 16.17 12.24 -2.12
C ILE A 69 16.80 11.22 -3.05
N PHE A 70 17.76 11.65 -3.88
CA PHE A 70 18.53 10.75 -4.72
C PHE A 70 19.61 10.06 -3.90
N MET A 71 19.57 8.73 -3.91
CA MET A 71 20.53 7.86 -3.25
C MET A 71 21.05 6.82 -4.26
N HIS A 72 22.23 6.30 -4.01
CA HIS A 72 22.86 5.33 -4.92
C HIS A 72 21.95 4.09 -5.12
N PRO A 73 21.73 3.60 -6.36
CA PRO A 73 20.74 2.57 -6.66
C PRO A 73 20.92 1.24 -5.90
N THR A 74 22.16 0.90 -5.56
CA THR A 74 22.46 -0.32 -4.79
C THR A 74 21.85 -0.32 -3.40
N ILE A 75 21.54 0.85 -2.82
CA ILE A 75 20.85 0.96 -1.53
C ILE A 75 19.44 0.37 -1.64
N TRP A 76 18.72 0.66 -2.72
CA TRP A 76 17.37 0.15 -2.96
C TRP A 76 17.35 -1.34 -3.26
N LYS A 77 18.43 -1.86 -3.85
CA LYS A 77 18.61 -3.31 -4.00
C LYS A 77 18.90 -3.97 -2.66
N ALA A 78 19.83 -3.43 -1.89
CA ALA A 78 20.22 -3.97 -0.59
C ALA A 78 19.06 -3.95 0.43
N SER A 79 18.19 -2.94 0.38
CA SER A 79 17.00 -2.86 1.21
C SER A 79 15.82 -3.69 0.68
N GLY A 80 15.96 -4.33 -0.48
CA GLY A 80 14.92 -5.14 -1.11
C GLY A 80 13.87 -4.35 -1.88
N HIS A 81 13.92 -3.02 -1.92
CA HIS A 81 12.93 -2.21 -2.64
C HIS A 81 12.91 -2.45 -4.15
N VAL A 82 14.05 -2.77 -4.78
CA VAL A 82 14.06 -3.07 -6.22
C VAL A 82 13.35 -4.40 -6.52
N ASP A 83 13.55 -5.40 -5.66
CA ASP A 83 13.12 -6.77 -5.91
C ASP A 83 11.73 -7.08 -5.33
N ALA A 84 11.40 -6.51 -4.16
CA ALA A 84 10.17 -6.80 -3.40
C ALA A 84 9.10 -5.70 -3.51
N PHE A 85 9.43 -4.49 -3.98
CA PHE A 85 8.47 -3.36 -4.07
C PHE A 85 7.76 -3.33 -5.43
N ASN A 86 7.27 -4.50 -5.85
CA ASN A 86 6.60 -4.70 -7.12
C ASN A 86 5.19 -5.25 -6.87
N ASP A 87 4.17 -4.46 -7.19
CA ASP A 87 2.78 -4.91 -7.10
C ASP A 87 2.42 -5.71 -8.37
N PRO A 88 1.76 -6.89 -8.24
CA PRO A 88 1.23 -7.61 -9.39
C PRO A 88 -0.05 -6.92 -9.87
N LEU A 89 0.02 -6.16 -10.97
CA LEU A 89 -1.10 -5.40 -11.50
C LEU A 89 -1.76 -6.10 -12.69
N ILE A 90 -3.09 -6.04 -12.74
CA ILE A 90 -3.94 -6.59 -13.81
C ILE A 90 -4.97 -5.54 -14.25
N ASP A 91 -5.18 -5.39 -15.55
CA ASP A 91 -6.14 -4.44 -16.11
C ASP A 91 -7.38 -5.19 -16.62
N ASN A 92 -8.56 -4.62 -16.44
CA ASN A 92 -9.78 -5.09 -17.10
C ASN A 92 -10.00 -4.29 -18.39
N ARG A 93 -10.12 -4.98 -19.53
CA ARG A 93 -10.18 -4.34 -20.85
C ARG A 93 -11.44 -3.52 -21.08
N ASP A 94 -12.54 -3.86 -20.41
CA ASP A 94 -13.83 -3.20 -20.62
C ASP A 94 -13.96 -1.94 -19.75
N SER A 95 -13.59 -2.02 -18.48
CA SER A 95 -13.59 -0.87 -17.55
C SER A 95 -12.36 0.03 -17.68
N LYS A 96 -11.27 -0.45 -18.31
CA LYS A 96 -9.95 0.21 -18.38
C LYS A 96 -9.36 0.53 -17.00
N LYS A 97 -9.82 -0.16 -15.97
CA LYS A 97 -9.34 0.00 -14.60
C LYS A 97 -8.26 -1.01 -14.29
N ARG A 98 -7.28 -0.53 -13.51
CA ARG A 98 -6.16 -1.30 -13.00
C ARG A 98 -6.47 -1.77 -11.59
N TYR A 99 -6.16 -3.02 -11.33
CA TYR A 99 -6.33 -3.67 -10.04
C TYR A 99 -5.04 -4.35 -9.62
N ARG A 100 -4.91 -4.52 -8.32
CA ARG A 100 -3.92 -5.38 -7.70
C ARG A 100 -4.42 -6.82 -7.73
N ALA A 101 -3.68 -7.70 -8.37
CA ALA A 101 -4.06 -9.10 -8.59
C ALA A 101 -4.15 -9.87 -7.27
N ASP A 102 -3.23 -9.60 -6.36
CA ASP A 102 -3.23 -10.13 -4.99
C ASP A 102 -4.49 -9.69 -4.21
N VAL A 103 -4.82 -8.39 -4.25
CA VAL A 103 -6.04 -7.86 -3.59
C VAL A 103 -7.31 -8.51 -4.14
N LEU A 104 -7.40 -8.72 -5.46
CA LEU A 104 -8.56 -9.40 -6.05
C LEU A 104 -8.73 -10.84 -5.52
N ILE A 105 -7.62 -11.55 -5.32
CA ILE A 105 -7.62 -12.93 -4.79
C ILE A 105 -7.95 -12.92 -3.29
N GLU A 106 -7.38 -11.99 -2.52
CA GLU A 106 -7.68 -11.82 -1.09
C GLU A 106 -9.16 -11.47 -0.85
N ASP A 107 -9.74 -10.60 -1.67
CA ASP A 107 -11.18 -10.29 -1.64
C ASP A 107 -12.03 -11.53 -1.94
N GLN A 108 -11.57 -12.41 -2.84
CA GLN A 108 -12.27 -13.66 -3.14
C GLN A 108 -12.21 -14.65 -1.97
N ILE A 109 -11.06 -14.75 -1.29
CA ILE A 109 -10.92 -15.52 -0.04
C ILE A 109 -11.89 -14.98 1.01
N ALA A 110 -11.93 -13.66 1.21
CA ALA A 110 -12.83 -13.01 2.16
C ALA A 110 -14.32 -13.29 1.84
N LYS A 111 -14.70 -13.37 0.56
CA LYS A 111 -16.07 -13.77 0.17
C LYS A 111 -16.42 -15.19 0.59
N TYR A 112 -15.48 -16.13 0.57
CA TYR A 112 -15.73 -17.47 1.10
C TYR A 112 -15.90 -17.44 2.62
N ASP A 113 -15.05 -16.70 3.33
CA ASP A 113 -15.15 -16.51 4.78
C ASP A 113 -16.50 -15.89 5.17
N GLU A 114 -16.98 -14.89 4.42
CA GLU A 114 -18.31 -14.30 4.61
C GLU A 114 -19.45 -15.30 4.38
N LYS A 115 -19.35 -16.16 3.36
CA LYS A 115 -20.38 -17.19 3.09
C LYS A 115 -20.44 -18.19 4.25
N ILE A 116 -19.28 -18.62 4.74
CA ILE A 116 -19.16 -19.50 5.91
C ILE A 116 -19.78 -18.82 7.14
N ALA A 117 -19.40 -17.57 7.43
CA ALA A 117 -19.92 -16.81 8.56
C ALA A 117 -21.45 -16.61 8.48
N LYS A 118 -22.00 -16.35 7.28
CA LYS A 118 -23.45 -16.22 7.06
C LYS A 118 -24.19 -17.53 7.33
N GLU A 119 -23.64 -18.67 6.92
CA GLU A 119 -24.26 -19.98 7.20
C GLU A 119 -24.17 -20.34 8.70
N VAL A 120 -23.03 -20.06 9.35
CA VAL A 120 -22.83 -20.21 10.80
C VAL A 120 -23.82 -19.34 11.57
N ALA A 121 -23.96 -18.05 11.21
CA ALA A 121 -24.89 -17.13 11.88
C ALA A 121 -26.36 -17.56 11.73
N LYS A 122 -26.76 -18.06 10.55
CA LYS A 122 -28.10 -18.63 10.34
C LYS A 122 -28.32 -19.86 11.23
N ALA A 123 -27.32 -20.72 11.36
CA ALA A 123 -27.40 -21.90 12.22
C ALA A 123 -27.46 -21.54 13.69
N ALA A 124 -26.62 -20.61 14.16
CA ALA A 124 -26.67 -20.07 15.51
C ALA A 124 -28.07 -19.54 15.87
N LYS A 125 -28.67 -18.76 14.97
CA LYS A 125 -30.05 -18.26 15.15
C LYS A 125 -31.11 -19.36 15.16
N LYS A 126 -30.89 -20.45 14.42
CA LYS A 126 -31.84 -21.57 14.32
C LYS A 126 -31.77 -22.53 15.50
N PHE A 127 -30.57 -22.81 16.00
CA PHE A 127 -30.32 -23.81 17.05
C PHE A 127 -30.17 -23.19 18.45
N GLY A 128 -30.02 -21.87 18.57
CA GLY A 128 -30.02 -21.15 19.85
C GLY A 128 -28.96 -21.70 20.80
N ASP A 129 -29.37 -22.01 22.03
CA ASP A 129 -28.48 -22.49 23.10
C ASP A 129 -27.89 -23.89 22.82
N ALA A 130 -28.45 -24.64 21.86
CA ALA A 130 -27.95 -25.95 21.44
C ALA A 130 -26.97 -25.88 20.26
N PHE A 131 -26.56 -24.68 19.84
CA PHE A 131 -25.63 -24.49 18.74
C PHE A 131 -24.17 -24.72 19.15
N ASP A 132 -23.55 -25.74 18.57
CA ASP A 132 -22.10 -25.93 18.60
C ASP A 132 -21.49 -25.52 17.26
N GLU A 133 -20.72 -24.42 17.27
CA GLU A 133 -20.09 -23.88 16.06
C GLU A 133 -19.03 -24.82 15.48
N ALA A 134 -18.24 -25.48 16.32
CA ALA A 134 -17.17 -26.38 15.88
C ALA A 134 -17.74 -27.65 15.23
N GLN A 135 -18.81 -28.19 15.82
CA GLN A 135 -19.55 -29.31 15.23
C GLN A 135 -20.23 -28.88 13.92
N PHE A 136 -20.83 -27.69 13.85
CA PHE A 136 -21.52 -27.23 12.65
C PHE A 136 -20.55 -27.00 11.48
N ARG A 137 -19.39 -26.38 11.74
CA ARG A 137 -18.35 -26.16 10.72
C ARG A 137 -17.78 -27.47 10.16
N SER A 138 -17.70 -28.51 11.00
CA SER A 138 -17.15 -29.82 10.60
C SER A 138 -18.17 -30.78 9.99
N THR A 139 -19.48 -30.50 10.08
CA THR A 139 -20.54 -31.40 9.62
C THR A 139 -21.43 -30.84 8.51
N ASN A 140 -21.54 -29.51 8.39
CA ASN A 140 -22.41 -28.91 7.39
C ASN A 140 -21.79 -28.99 5.98
N PRO A 141 -22.44 -29.64 4.99
CA PRO A 141 -21.87 -29.82 3.66
C PRO A 141 -21.50 -28.52 2.94
N ARG A 142 -22.29 -27.44 3.12
CA ARG A 142 -22.03 -26.13 2.48
C ARG A 142 -20.86 -25.40 3.11
N VAL A 143 -20.74 -25.47 4.44
CA VAL A 143 -19.60 -24.87 5.15
C VAL A 143 -18.31 -25.60 4.79
N ILE A 144 -18.34 -26.94 4.75
CA ILE A 144 -17.20 -27.77 4.33
C ILE A 144 -16.79 -27.44 2.89
N GLU A 145 -17.74 -27.36 1.95
CA GLU A 145 -17.45 -27.01 0.55
C GLU A 145 -16.80 -25.62 0.42
N HIS A 146 -17.34 -24.61 1.11
CA HIS A 146 -16.76 -23.27 1.10
C HIS A 146 -15.38 -23.22 1.77
N GLN A 147 -15.20 -23.95 2.88
CA GLN A 147 -13.93 -24.04 3.58
C GLN A 147 -12.86 -24.70 2.70
N GLN A 148 -13.20 -25.81 2.03
CA GLN A 148 -12.29 -26.48 1.09
C GLN A 148 -11.88 -25.58 -0.07
N LYS A 149 -12.83 -24.86 -0.68
CA LYS A 149 -12.52 -23.88 -1.76
C LYS A 149 -11.63 -22.76 -1.26
N ARG A 150 -11.94 -22.21 -0.08
CA ARG A 150 -11.13 -21.17 0.57
C ARG A 150 -9.71 -21.64 0.84
N ASP A 151 -9.54 -22.83 1.41
CA ASP A 151 -8.24 -23.36 1.79
C ASP A 151 -7.40 -23.72 0.57
N ALA A 152 -8.01 -24.32 -0.45
CA ALA A 152 -7.35 -24.60 -1.72
C ALA A 152 -6.89 -23.32 -2.43
N LEU A 153 -7.74 -22.29 -2.46
CA LEU A 153 -7.40 -20.98 -3.02
C LEU A 153 -6.25 -20.32 -2.23
N HIS A 154 -6.34 -20.32 -0.91
CA HIS A 154 -5.33 -19.72 -0.04
C HIS A 154 -3.97 -20.42 -0.16
N GLU A 155 -3.95 -21.75 -0.24
CA GLU A 155 -2.71 -22.51 -0.46
C GLU A 155 -2.09 -22.20 -1.82
N ARG A 156 -2.92 -22.16 -2.88
CA ARG A 156 -2.48 -21.85 -4.24
C ARG A 156 -1.92 -20.43 -4.35
N TYR A 157 -2.60 -19.46 -3.73
CA TYR A 157 -2.13 -18.07 -3.62
C TYR A 157 -0.82 -17.95 -2.85
N THR A 158 -0.73 -18.59 -1.68
CA THR A 158 0.48 -18.57 -0.85
C THR A 158 1.68 -19.15 -1.61
N ARG A 159 1.47 -20.24 -2.35
CA ARG A 159 2.49 -20.85 -3.19
C ARG A 159 2.92 -19.92 -4.33
N ALA A 160 1.97 -19.27 -5.00
CA ALA A 160 2.23 -18.34 -6.09
C ALA A 160 2.99 -17.08 -5.61
N MET A 161 2.85 -16.67 -4.35
CA MET A 161 3.53 -15.49 -3.79
C MET A 161 4.89 -15.79 -3.14
N ASN A 162 5.21 -17.05 -2.85
CA ASN A 162 6.45 -17.42 -2.18
C ASN A 162 7.66 -17.46 -3.14
N ALA A 163 8.79 -16.88 -2.72
CA ALA A 163 10.06 -16.85 -3.46
C ALA A 163 10.03 -16.15 -4.83
N GLY A 164 9.17 -15.12 -4.96
CA GLY A 164 8.99 -14.31 -6.17
C GLY A 164 7.62 -14.59 -6.79
N PRO A 165 6.76 -13.58 -7.00
CA PRO A 165 5.37 -13.83 -7.40
C PRO A 165 5.29 -14.42 -8.81
N ASP A 166 4.70 -15.62 -8.93
CA ASP A 166 4.33 -16.24 -10.20
C ASP A 166 3.11 -15.53 -10.79
N LEU A 167 3.37 -14.55 -11.64
CA LEU A 167 2.34 -13.70 -12.24
C LEU A 167 1.36 -14.48 -13.12
N ASN A 168 1.82 -15.57 -13.74
CA ASN A 168 0.96 -16.40 -14.58
C ASN A 168 -0.01 -17.18 -13.72
N GLU A 169 0.47 -17.73 -12.60
CA GLU A 169 -0.39 -18.45 -11.66
C GLU A 169 -1.39 -17.50 -10.98
N LEU A 170 -1.00 -16.28 -10.60
CA LEU A 170 -1.93 -15.27 -10.08
C LEU A 170 -3.06 -14.96 -11.07
N ARG A 171 -2.72 -14.82 -12.37
CA ARG A 171 -3.74 -14.65 -13.41
C ARG A 171 -4.65 -15.87 -13.52
N GLN A 172 -4.07 -17.07 -13.50
CA GLN A 172 -4.82 -18.30 -13.65
C GLN A 172 -5.79 -18.49 -12.48
N ILE A 173 -5.37 -18.18 -11.25
CA ILE A 173 -6.25 -18.15 -10.08
C ILE A 173 -7.45 -17.22 -10.30
N ILE A 174 -7.22 -16.00 -10.80
CA ILE A 174 -8.29 -15.02 -11.08
C ILE A 174 -9.31 -15.57 -12.10
N LEU A 175 -8.84 -16.28 -13.13
CA LEU A 175 -9.69 -16.87 -14.15
C LEU A 175 -10.45 -18.09 -13.63
N ASP A 176 -9.78 -18.98 -12.91
CA ASP A 176 -10.35 -20.23 -12.37
C ASP A 176 -11.40 -19.96 -11.29
N GLU A 177 -11.15 -18.97 -10.43
CA GLU A 177 -12.11 -18.50 -9.41
C GLU A 177 -13.19 -17.57 -9.98
N GLU A 178 -13.16 -17.34 -11.30
CA GLU A 178 -14.16 -16.57 -12.01
C GLU A 178 -14.35 -15.13 -11.47
N ILE A 179 -13.27 -14.51 -10.99
CA ILE A 179 -13.32 -13.21 -10.32
C ILE A 179 -13.76 -12.14 -11.33
N VAL A 180 -14.85 -11.45 -11.01
CA VAL A 180 -15.42 -10.38 -11.85
C VAL A 180 -14.88 -9.02 -11.46
N CYS A 181 -14.72 -8.15 -12.45
CA CYS A 181 -14.41 -6.75 -12.23
C CYS A 181 -15.52 -6.07 -11.40
N PRO A 182 -15.22 -5.42 -10.27
CA PRO A 182 -16.24 -4.77 -9.43
C PRO A 182 -17.04 -3.67 -10.13
N ILE A 183 -16.45 -3.07 -11.18
CA ILE A 183 -17.04 -1.94 -11.90
C ILE A 183 -17.85 -2.40 -13.12
N SER A 184 -17.26 -3.22 -13.98
CA SER A 184 -17.93 -3.65 -15.23
C SER A 184 -18.68 -4.98 -15.11
N GLY A 185 -18.44 -5.77 -14.06
CA GLY A 185 -18.96 -7.13 -13.93
C GLY A 185 -18.35 -8.14 -14.92
N THR A 186 -17.41 -7.71 -15.77
CA THR A 186 -16.80 -8.57 -16.79
C THR A 186 -15.55 -9.28 -16.27
N LYS A 187 -15.20 -10.41 -16.91
CA LYS A 187 -14.00 -11.22 -16.62
C LYS A 187 -12.87 -11.00 -17.65
N ASN A 188 -12.93 -9.90 -18.41
CA ASN A 188 -12.02 -9.61 -19.51
C ASN A 188 -10.69 -9.02 -19.01
N TRP A 189 -9.87 -9.89 -18.40
CA TRP A 189 -8.62 -9.53 -17.74
C TRP A 189 -7.41 -9.61 -18.68
N THR A 190 -6.45 -8.71 -18.51
CA THR A 190 -5.14 -8.78 -19.17
C THR A 190 -4.20 -9.76 -18.45
N GLU A 191 -2.96 -9.85 -18.94
CA GLU A 191 -1.87 -10.46 -18.18
C GLU A 191 -1.53 -9.64 -16.93
N VAL A 192 -1.10 -10.35 -15.88
CA VAL A 192 -0.56 -9.73 -14.67
C VAL A 192 0.87 -9.29 -14.97
N ARG A 193 1.22 -8.06 -14.60
CA ARG A 193 2.57 -7.49 -14.76
C ARG A 193 3.05 -6.95 -13.43
N GLN A 194 4.34 -7.09 -13.16
CA GLN A 194 4.96 -6.37 -12.05
C GLN A 194 5.05 -4.90 -12.39
N PHE A 195 4.64 -4.07 -11.45
CA PHE A 195 4.83 -2.64 -11.53
C PHE A 195 5.67 -2.19 -10.32
N ASN A 196 6.87 -1.69 -10.61
CA ASN A 196 7.70 -1.11 -9.57
C ASN A 196 7.06 0.21 -9.12
N LEU A 197 6.81 0.34 -7.82
CA LEU A 197 6.20 1.55 -7.26
C LEU A 197 7.22 2.69 -7.08
N MET A 198 8.52 2.42 -7.22
CA MET A 198 9.55 3.47 -7.18
C MET A 198 9.60 4.22 -8.50
N PHE A 199 9.56 5.55 -8.40
CA PHE A 199 9.80 6.42 -9.54
C PHE A 199 11.29 6.44 -9.89
N SER A 200 11.64 5.94 -11.08
CA SER A 200 13.00 6.04 -11.61
C SER A 200 13.19 7.26 -12.50
N THR A 201 14.39 7.81 -12.50
CA THR A 201 14.86 8.81 -13.45
C THR A 201 16.31 8.49 -13.84
N GLU A 202 16.85 9.24 -14.78
CA GLU A 202 18.22 9.08 -15.27
C GLU A 202 19.05 10.29 -14.84
N MET A 203 20.22 10.02 -14.25
CA MET A 203 21.13 11.04 -13.75
C MET A 203 22.43 11.00 -14.57
N GLY A 204 22.63 12.00 -15.42
CA GLY A 204 23.81 12.15 -16.26
C GLY A 204 23.68 13.35 -17.19
N SER A 205 24.81 13.92 -17.61
CA SER A 205 24.84 15.03 -18.57
C SER A 205 24.64 14.57 -20.03
N THR A 206 24.80 13.28 -20.29
CA THR A 206 24.64 12.65 -21.61
C THR A 206 23.78 11.40 -21.48
N ALA A 207 22.96 11.12 -22.50
CA ALA A 207 22.07 9.95 -22.52
C ALA A 207 22.84 8.62 -22.42
N ASP A 208 23.98 8.51 -23.10
CA ASP A 208 24.77 7.26 -23.14
C ASP A 208 25.56 6.97 -21.85
N GLY A 209 25.61 7.90 -20.89
CA GLY A 209 26.32 7.76 -19.62
C GLY A 209 25.44 7.95 -18.39
N ALA A 210 24.12 8.03 -18.56
CA ALA A 210 23.21 8.32 -17.47
C ALA A 210 23.01 7.11 -16.55
N MET A 211 23.18 7.33 -15.25
CA MET A 211 22.90 6.33 -14.23
C MET A 211 21.41 6.35 -13.90
N LYS A 212 20.74 5.19 -13.99
CA LYS A 212 19.37 5.06 -13.48
C LYS A 212 19.36 5.25 -11.96
N VAL A 213 18.64 6.25 -11.48
CA VAL A 213 18.43 6.55 -10.06
C VAL A 213 16.95 6.54 -9.73
N TYR A 214 16.61 6.52 -8.44
CA TYR A 214 15.23 6.46 -7.97
C TYR A 214 14.95 7.62 -7.02
N LEU A 215 13.72 8.15 -7.08
CA LEU A 215 13.17 8.92 -5.96
C LEU A 215 12.96 7.94 -4.80
N ARG A 216 13.44 8.31 -3.61
CA ARG A 216 13.28 7.47 -2.42
C ARG A 216 11.79 7.21 -2.13
N PRO A 217 11.36 5.95 -1.92
CA PRO A 217 9.98 5.62 -1.52
C PRO A 217 9.75 5.83 -0.01
N GLU A 218 10.80 6.04 0.77
CA GLU A 218 10.76 6.29 2.21
C GLU A 218 11.98 7.10 2.68
N THR A 219 11.94 7.64 3.90
CA THR A 219 13.06 8.40 4.50
C THR A 219 14.06 7.53 5.28
N ALA A 220 13.68 6.30 5.66
CA ALA A 220 14.45 5.47 6.59
C ALA A 220 15.83 5.06 6.05
N GLN A 221 15.95 4.79 4.74
CA GLN A 221 17.25 4.41 4.16
C GLN A 221 18.32 5.49 4.35
N GLY A 222 17.94 6.77 4.32
CA GLY A 222 18.84 7.89 4.61
C GLY A 222 19.43 7.86 6.01
N ILE A 223 18.65 7.36 6.98
CA ILE A 223 19.04 7.17 8.37
C ILE A 223 20.01 6.00 8.48
N PHE A 224 19.69 4.85 7.88
CA PHE A 224 20.51 3.65 7.99
C PHE A 224 21.92 3.84 7.40
N VAL A 225 22.03 4.46 6.22
CA VAL A 225 23.34 4.71 5.58
C VAL A 225 24.19 5.69 6.38
N ASN A 226 23.58 6.59 7.15
CA ASN A 226 24.27 7.57 7.97
C ASN A 226 24.40 7.18 9.44
N TYR A 227 23.96 6.00 9.85
CA TYR A 227 23.97 5.57 11.25
C TYR A 227 25.34 5.79 11.92
N LEU A 228 26.42 5.31 11.28
CA LEU A 228 27.77 5.46 11.83
C LEU A 228 28.27 6.92 11.82
N ASN A 229 27.89 7.72 10.83
CA ASN A 229 28.24 9.14 10.79
C ASN A 229 27.61 9.85 11.98
N VAL A 230 26.30 9.68 12.17
CA VAL A 230 25.53 10.30 13.25
C VAL A 230 25.99 9.81 14.63
N GLN A 231 26.17 8.50 14.81
CA GLN A 231 26.61 7.93 16.08
C GLN A 231 27.97 8.50 16.50
N LYS A 232 28.92 8.59 15.56
CA LYS A 232 30.30 9.05 15.84
C LYS A 232 30.36 10.55 16.09
N THR A 233 29.72 11.36 15.25
CA THR A 233 29.78 12.83 15.37
C THR A 233 28.94 13.33 16.55
N GLY A 234 27.76 12.74 16.78
CA GLY A 234 26.90 13.04 17.91
C GLY A 234 27.34 12.38 19.22
N ARG A 235 28.34 11.48 19.18
CA ARG A 235 28.81 10.67 20.34
C ARG A 235 27.67 9.94 21.05
N MET A 236 26.69 9.48 20.28
CA MET A 236 25.48 8.86 20.81
C MET A 236 25.78 7.49 21.41
N LYS A 237 25.19 7.23 22.58
CA LYS A 237 25.21 5.90 23.21
C LYS A 237 23.90 5.19 22.89
N ILE A 238 23.98 3.88 22.65
CA ILE A 238 22.79 3.05 22.45
C ILE A 238 22.06 2.90 23.80
N PRO A 239 20.72 3.02 23.84
CA PRO A 239 19.82 3.29 22.71
C PRO A 239 19.67 4.79 22.38
N PHE A 240 19.71 5.10 21.08
CA PHE A 240 19.41 6.42 20.54
C PHE A 240 18.60 6.30 19.24
N GLY A 241 17.84 7.34 18.90
CA GLY A 241 17.05 7.44 17.68
C GLY A 241 17.61 8.48 16.71
N ILE A 242 17.27 8.32 15.44
CA ILE A 242 17.54 9.31 14.40
C ILE A 242 16.21 9.62 13.70
N ALA A 243 15.88 10.90 13.57
CA ALA A 243 14.64 11.38 12.96
C ALA A 243 14.93 12.18 11.69
N GLN A 244 13.98 12.13 10.74
CA GLN A 244 14.04 12.88 9.49
C GLN A 244 12.63 13.29 9.06
N ILE A 245 12.47 14.53 8.60
CA ILE A 245 11.28 15.01 7.87
C ILE A 245 11.69 15.25 6.42
N GLY A 246 10.97 14.66 5.47
CA GLY A 246 11.23 14.91 4.05
C GLY A 246 10.16 14.33 3.15
N LYS A 247 10.23 14.65 1.85
CA LYS A 247 9.39 14.01 0.83
C LYS A 247 9.87 12.58 0.56
N ALA A 248 8.94 11.70 0.21
CA ALA A 248 9.11 10.34 -0.30
C ALA A 248 7.93 10.06 -1.23
#